data_AF-A0A8T3LYL3-F1
#
_entry.id   AF-A0A8T3LYL3-F1
#
_cell.length_a   1.000
_cell.length_b   1.000
_cell.length_c   1.000
_cell.angle_alpha   90.00
_cell.angle_beta   90.00
_cell.angle_gamma   90.00
#
_symmetry.space_group_name_H-M   'P 1'
#
loop_
_entity.id
_entity.type
_entity.pdbx_description
1 polymer ?
#
loop_
_entity_poly.entity_id
_entity_poly.type
_entity_poly.pdbx_seq_one_letter_code
_entity_poly.pdbx_strand_id
1 'polypeptide(L)'
;MLPVIWSVFAVLALGGFLMIAAYWLDVQDRPDLSARARIGWSAAVLVFPVSIPAYAFIGGPGWPAFLRVASLVPAAALTLFFGFLFGAFS
;
A
#
# COMPACT_ATOMS: atom_id res chain seq x y z
N MET A 1 21.04 -16.96 0.07
CA MET A 1 20.16 -16.44 1.15
C MET A 1 19.41 -15.18 0.70
N LEU A 2 20.12 -14.13 0.26
CA LEU A 2 19.51 -12.86 -0.14
C LEU A 2 18.38 -12.99 -1.20
N PRO A 3 18.51 -13.78 -2.29
CA PRO A 3 17.44 -13.90 -3.29
C PRO A 3 16.16 -14.55 -2.74
N VAL A 4 16.30 -15.55 -1.86
CA VAL A 4 15.16 -16.25 -1.24
C VAL A 4 14.41 -15.30 -0.29
N ILE A 5 15.14 -14.54 0.53
CA ILE A 5 14.56 -13.54 1.44
C ILE A 5 13.79 -12.48 0.65
N TRP A 6 14.32 -12.04 -0.49
CA TRP A 6 13.63 -11.08 -1.36
C TRP A 6 12.38 -11.65 -2.02
N SER A 7 12.41 -12.89 -2.51
CA SER A 7 11.23 -13.55 -3.06
C SER A 7 10.13 -13.70 -2.01
N VAL A 8 10.50 -14.09 -0.78
CA VAL A 8 9.55 -14.18 0.35
C VAL A 8 8.97 -12.80 0.65
N PHE A 9 9.80 -11.75 0.72
CA PHE A 9 9.34 -10.38 0.93
C PHE A 9 8.37 -9.93 -0.16
N ALA A 10 8.66 -10.20 -1.44
CA ALA A 10 7.81 -9.82 -2.55
C ALA A 10 6.45 -10.53 -2.50
N VAL A 11 6.42 -11.84 -2.21
CA VAL A 11 5.17 -12.60 -2.04
C VAL A 11 4.35 -12.07 -0.87
N LEU A 12 5.00 -11.82 0.27
CA LEU A 12 4.33 -11.27 1.45
C LEU A 12 3.80 -9.84 1.21
N ALA A 13 4.54 -9.01 0.46
CA ALA A 13 4.11 -7.68 0.11
C ALA A 13 2.87 -7.71 -0.81
N LEU A 14 2.90 -8.51 -1.88
CA LEU A 14 1.76 -8.70 -2.79
C LEU A 14 0.53 -9.28 -2.07
N GLY A 15 0.73 -10.33 -1.27
CA GLY A 15 -0.33 -10.91 -0.44
C GLY A 15 -0.89 -9.90 0.56
N GLY A 16 -0.03 -9.09 1.18
CA GLY A 16 -0.41 -7.98 2.05
C GLY A 16 -1.29 -6.95 1.34
N PHE A 17 -0.96 -6.55 0.11
CA PHE A 17 -1.79 -5.64 -0.68
C PHE A 17 -3.17 -6.23 -1.02
N LEU A 18 -3.22 -7.51 -1.38
CA LEU A 18 -4.49 -8.20 -1.64
C LEU A 18 -5.37 -8.25 -0.38
N MET A 19 -4.77 -8.56 0.77
CA MET A 19 -5.49 -8.60 2.05
C MET A 19 -5.99 -7.22 2.47
N ILE A 20 -5.18 -6.17 2.26
CA ILE A 20 -5.56 -4.78 2.54
C ILE A 20 -6.73 -4.34 1.63
N ALA A 21 -6.69 -4.70 0.35
CA ALA A 21 -7.78 -4.39 -0.59
C ALA A 21 -9.07 -5.14 -0.24
N ALA A 22 -8.98 -6.43 0.10
CA ALA A 22 -10.12 -7.23 0.54
C ALA A 22 -10.71 -6.67 1.84
N TYR A 23 -9.87 -6.28 2.79
CA TYR A 23 -10.30 -5.62 4.03
C TYR A 23 -10.99 -4.28 3.75
N TRP A 24 -10.47 -3.49 2.82
CA TRP A 24 -11.09 -2.22 2.44
C TRP A 24 -12.50 -2.41 1.88
N LEU A 25 -12.70 -3.42 1.03
CA LEU A 25 -14.02 -3.78 0.49
C LEU A 25 -14.97 -4.21 1.60
N ASP A 26 -14.52 -5.09 2.52
CA ASP A 26 -15.32 -5.53 3.67
C ASP A 26 -15.79 -4.35 4.55
N VAL A 27 -14.92 -3.35 4.77
CA VAL A 27 -15.27 -2.12 5.50
C VAL A 27 -16.38 -1.31 4.80
N GLN A 28 -16.44 -1.31 3.47
CA GLN A 28 -17.51 -0.60 2.74
C GLN A 28 -18.86 -1.29 2.88
N ASP A 29 -18.86 -2.61 3.01
CA ASP A 29 -20.09 -3.41 3.09
C ASP A 29 -20.64 -3.53 4.52
N ARG A 30 -19.87 -3.16 5.55
CA ARG A 30 -20.29 -3.24 6.95
C ARG A 30 -21.38 -2.23 7.35
N PRO A 31 -22.64 -2.67 7.59
CA PRO A 31 -23.77 -1.77 7.86
C PRO A 31 -23.73 -1.15 9.27
N ASP A 32 -22.95 -1.72 10.19
CA ASP A 32 -22.77 -1.26 11.56
C ASP A 32 -21.85 -0.03 11.68
N LEU A 33 -21.05 0.26 10.64
CA LEU A 33 -20.11 1.37 10.65
C LEU A 33 -20.74 2.68 10.16
N SER A 34 -20.61 3.72 10.98
CA SER A 34 -20.89 5.10 10.53
C SER A 34 -19.97 5.52 9.39
N ALA A 35 -20.42 6.46 8.56
CA ALA A 35 -19.62 6.98 7.43
C ALA A 35 -18.23 7.48 7.86
N ARG A 36 -18.14 8.14 9.02
CA ARG A 36 -16.85 8.61 9.57
C ARG A 36 -15.92 7.46 9.93
N ALA A 37 -16.45 6.37 10.48
CA ALA A 37 -15.67 5.18 10.78
C ALA A 37 -15.16 4.51 9.51
N ARG A 38 -16.00 4.38 8.48
CA ARG A 38 -15.61 3.83 7.16
C ARG A 38 -14.48 4.64 6.53
N ILE A 39 -14.57 5.97 6.57
CA ILE A 39 -13.51 6.87 6.09
C ILE A 39 -12.22 6.68 6.90
N GLY A 40 -12.30 6.60 8.23
CA GLY A 40 -11.13 6.38 9.09
C GLY A 40 -10.42 5.05 8.81
N TRP A 41 -11.18 3.96 8.68
CA TRP A 41 -10.65 2.64 8.30
C TRP A 41 -10.09 2.64 6.88
N SER A 42 -10.71 3.38 5.95
CA SER A 42 -10.20 3.56 4.58
C SER A 42 -8.89 4.35 4.55
N ALA A 43 -8.72 5.35 5.42
CA ALA A 43 -7.49 6.11 5.52
C ALA A 43 -6.33 5.25 6.05
N ALA A 44 -6.59 4.32 6.97
CA ALA A 44 -5.57 3.40 7.51
C ALA A 44 -4.97 2.49 6.42
N VAL A 45 -5.79 2.09 5.43
CA VAL A 45 -5.36 1.32 4.25
C VAL A 45 -4.31 2.09 3.42
N LEU A 46 -4.36 3.42 3.40
CA LEU A 46 -3.42 4.26 2.67
C LEU A 46 -2.06 4.41 3.38
N VAL A 47 -1.99 4.11 4.69
CA VAL A 47 -0.75 4.27 5.47
C VAL A 47 0.31 3.24 5.06
N PHE A 48 -0.10 2.01 4.77
CA PHE A 48 0.81 0.92 4.40
C PHE A 48 1.64 1.17 3.14
N PRO A 49 1.06 1.54 1.98
CA PRO A 49 1.82 1.85 0.77
C PRO A 49 2.72 3.10 0.89
N VAL A 50 2.46 3.99 1.85
CA VAL A 50 3.28 5.19 2.09
C VAL A 50 4.40 4.94 3.10
N SER A 51 4.17 4.09 4.10
CA SER A 51 5.13 3.83 5.17
C SER A 51 6.36 3.04 4.70
N ILE A 52 6.21 2.13 3.73
CA ILE A 52 7.33 1.36 3.16
C ILE A 52 8.35 2.26 2.44
N PRO A 53 7.96 3.12 1.48
CA PRO A 53 8.92 4.05 0.88
C PRO A 53 9.45 5.04 1.92
N ALA A 54 8.62 5.58 2.83
CA ALA A 54 9.12 6.45 3.89
C ALA A 54 10.24 5.78 4.72
N TYR A 55 10.07 4.52 5.10
CA TYR A 55 11.11 3.74 5.78
C TYR A 55 12.36 3.55 4.90
N ALA A 56 12.20 3.20 3.62
CA ALA A 56 13.30 2.96 2.70
C ALA A 56 14.19 4.19 2.46
N PHE A 57 13.62 5.41 2.52
CA PHE A 57 14.31 6.67 2.24
C PHE A 57 14.74 7.47 3.48
N ILE A 58 14.01 7.39 4.60
CA ILE A 58 14.16 8.33 5.73
C ILE A 58 14.78 7.68 6.98
N GLY A 59 14.74 6.35 7.15
CA GLY A 59 15.18 5.73 8.41
C GLY A 59 15.54 4.24 8.39
N GLY A 60 15.54 3.60 7.22
CA GLY A 60 15.88 2.17 7.08
C GLY A 60 17.39 1.90 6.99
N PRO A 61 17.80 0.61 7.08
CA PRO A 61 19.20 0.15 7.18
C PRO A 61 20.03 0.32 5.89
N GLY A 62 19.93 1.45 5.19
CA GLY A 62 20.72 1.72 3.98
C GLY A 62 20.30 0.82 2.82
N TRP A 63 19.00 0.80 2.49
CA TRP A 63 18.48 -0.02 1.40
C TRP A 63 19.24 0.25 0.08
N PRO A 64 19.60 -0.80 -0.69
CA PRO A 64 20.15 -0.65 -2.03
C PRO A 64 19.25 0.22 -2.92
N ALA A 65 19.86 1.00 -3.82
CA ALA A 65 19.15 2.00 -4.63
C ALA A 65 17.96 1.39 -5.40
N PHE A 66 18.13 0.20 -6.01
CA PHE A 66 17.05 -0.45 -6.74
C PHE A 66 15.84 -0.81 -5.86
N LEU A 67 16.06 -1.14 -4.58
CA LEU A 67 14.99 -1.48 -3.65
C LEU A 67 14.27 -0.25 -3.12
N ARG A 68 14.98 0.86 -2.98
CA ARG A 68 14.35 2.16 -2.69
C ARG A 68 13.44 2.60 -3.83
N VAL A 69 13.83 2.33 -5.07
CA VAL A 69 12.95 2.59 -6.23
C VAL A 69 11.78 1.61 -6.24
N ALA A 70 12.03 0.32 -6.03
CA ALA A 70 10.97 -0.70 -5.99
C ALA A 70 9.94 -0.47 -4.89
N SER A 71 10.33 0.10 -3.74
CA SER A 71 9.41 0.43 -2.66
C SER A 71 8.41 1.54 -3.00
N LEU A 72 8.62 2.28 -4.09
CA LEU A 72 7.67 3.28 -4.60
C LEU A 72 6.52 2.65 -5.39
N VAL A 73 6.61 1.39 -5.82
CA VAL A 73 5.58 0.74 -6.65
C VAL A 73 4.18 0.82 -6.00
N PRO A 74 4.01 0.54 -4.69
CA PRO A 74 2.70 0.71 -4.04
C PRO A 74 2.18 2.15 -4.01
N ALA A 75 3.06 3.12 -3.76
CA ALA A 75 2.70 4.54 -3.77
C ALA A 75 2.32 5.03 -5.17
N ALA A 76 3.00 4.52 -6.21
CA ALA A 76 2.66 4.77 -7.59
C ALA A 76 1.29 4.18 -7.95
N ALA A 77 1.00 2.94 -7.53
CA ALA A 77 -0.30 2.31 -7.73
C ALA A 77 -1.44 3.12 -7.09
N LEU A 78 -1.24 3.63 -5.86
CA LEU A 78 -2.20 4.54 -5.23
C LEU A 78 -2.38 5.84 -6.03
N THR A 79 -1.28 6.44 -6.49
CA THR A 79 -1.32 7.69 -7.27
C THR A 79 -2.11 7.50 -8.56
N LEU A 80 -1.88 6.38 -9.26
CA LEU A 80 -2.64 6.02 -10.46
C LEU A 80 -4.12 5.75 -10.15
N PHE A 81 -4.43 5.06 -9.05
CA PHE A 81 -5.80 4.84 -8.62
C PHE A 81 -6.54 6.15 -8.34
N PHE A 82 -5.94 7.08 -7.62
CA PHE A 82 -6.53 8.40 -7.39
C PHE A 82 -6.66 9.22 -8.68
N GLY A 83 -5.65 9.19 -9.55
CA GLY A 83 -5.74 9.82 -10.86
C GLY A 83 -6.93 9.31 -11.67
N PHE A 84 -7.18 8.01 -11.66
CA PHE A 84 -8.37 7.42 -12.29
C PHE A 84 -9.67 7.87 -11.60
N LEU A 85 -9.74 7.78 -10.27
CA LEU A 85 -10.92 8.14 -9.48
C LEU A 85 -11.36 9.60 -9.71
N PHE A 86 -10.41 10.51 -9.89
CA PHE A 86 -10.67 11.95 -10.08
C PHE A 86 -10.66 12.39 -11.56
N GLY A 87 -10.62 11.45 -12.52
CA GLY A 87 -10.73 11.79 -13.95
C GLY A 87 -9.48 12.44 -14.55
N ALA A 88 -8.29 12.22 -13.98
CA ALA A 88 -7.04 12.75 -14.53
C ALA A 88 -6.61 12.06 -15.86
N PHE A 89 -7.26 10.96 -16.23
CA PHE A 89 -6.95 10.14 -17.41
C PHE A 89 -8.13 10.00 -18.38
N SER A 90 -9.20 10.78 -18.17
CA SER A 90 -10.42 10.78 -18.99
C SER A 90 -10.42 11.90 -20.02
#